data_AF-A0A7J4T936-F1
#
_entry.id   AF-A0A7J4T936-F1
#
_cell.length_a   1.000
_cell.length_b   1.000
_cell.length_c   1.000
_cell.angle_alpha   90.00
_cell.angle_beta   90.00
_cell.angle_gamma   90.00
#
_symmetry.space_group_name_H-M   'P 1'
#
loop_
_entity.id
_entity.type
_entity.pdbx_description
1 polymer ?
#
loop_
_entity_poly.entity_id
_entity_poly.type
_entity_poly.pdbx_seq_one_letter_code
_entity_poly.pdbx_strand_id
1 'polypeptide(L)'
;MPWWLFKKSKPEEPVAETPTAVTYSIGEEETEKILKDSSHKEAADYQAAMALFGNEKPSLKANNSGQDDEQLSDAPNFEWVAHTDGYHYKKMSDGKFEPTPYVKNSDGNYVPYS
;
A
#
# COMPACT_ATOMS: atom_id res chain seq x y z
N MET A 1 33.33 -12.72 45.27
CA MET A 1 32.63 -12.16 44.09
C MET A 1 31.38 -12.98 43.80
N PRO A 2 30.25 -12.42 43.29
CA PRO A 2 30.03 -11.03 42.94
C PRO A 2 28.89 -10.31 43.73
N TRP A 3 29.25 -9.21 44.36
CA TRP A 3 28.58 -7.90 44.39
C TRP A 3 27.77 -7.52 43.12
N TRP A 4 26.44 -7.48 43.24
CA TRP A 4 25.59 -6.76 42.28
C TRP A 4 25.12 -5.44 42.90
N LEU A 5 25.80 -4.36 42.50
CA LEU A 5 25.50 -2.96 42.83
C LEU A 5 24.51 -2.36 41.82
N PHE A 6 23.39 -3.02 41.55
CA PHE A 6 22.30 -2.35 40.84
C PHE A 6 21.53 -1.47 41.83
N LYS A 7 22.06 -0.25 42.03
CA LYS A 7 21.22 0.86 42.48
C LYS A 7 20.07 0.94 41.47
N LYS A 8 18.85 0.65 41.92
CA LYS A 8 17.63 0.97 41.19
C LYS A 8 17.63 2.49 41.00
N SER A 9 18.15 2.96 39.87
CA SER A 9 17.90 4.32 39.42
C SER A 9 16.40 4.34 39.15
N LYS A 10 15.67 5.11 39.97
CA LYS A 10 14.29 5.45 39.68
C LYS A 10 14.29 6.03 38.25
N PRO A 11 13.59 5.41 37.30
CA PRO A 11 13.38 6.03 36.00
C PRO A 11 12.70 7.36 36.31
N GLU A 12 13.41 8.45 36.08
CA GLU A 12 12.82 9.76 35.97
C GLU A 12 11.76 9.60 34.88
N GLU A 13 10.50 9.71 35.28
CA GLU A 13 9.38 9.59 34.38
C GLU A 13 9.67 10.57 33.23
N PRO A 14 9.79 10.10 31.97
CA PRO A 14 9.82 11.03 30.88
C PRO A 14 8.56 11.86 31.04
N VAL A 15 8.70 13.18 31.11
CA VAL A 15 7.60 14.11 31.02
C VAL A 15 6.96 13.83 29.68
N ALA A 16 6.05 12.86 29.67
CA ALA A 16 5.18 12.59 28.57
C ALA A 16 4.31 13.83 28.54
N GLU A 17 4.67 14.77 27.67
CA GLU A 17 3.72 15.74 27.15
C GLU A 17 2.52 14.91 26.70
N THR A 18 1.51 14.83 27.57
CA THR A 18 0.25 14.19 27.24
C THR A 18 -0.16 14.80 25.92
N PRO A 19 -0.46 14.02 24.87
CA PRO A 19 -0.83 14.60 23.58
C PRO A 19 -1.95 15.57 23.88
N THR A 20 -1.69 16.85 23.66
CA THR A 20 -2.67 17.90 23.93
C THR A 20 -3.91 17.52 23.13
N ALA A 21 -5.05 17.41 23.80
CA ALA A 21 -6.30 17.05 23.13
C ALA A 21 -6.48 18.02 21.95
N VAL A 22 -6.43 17.48 20.73
CA VAL A 22 -6.64 18.26 19.52
C VAL A 22 -8.11 18.67 19.54
N THR A 23 -8.36 19.90 19.96
CA THR A 23 -9.71 20.48 19.98
C THR A 23 -10.03 20.95 18.57
N TYR A 24 -11.00 20.28 17.93
CA TYR A 24 -11.55 20.72 16.66
C TYR A 24 -12.65 21.76 16.94
N SER A 25 -12.34 23.03 16.75
CA SER A 25 -13.35 24.09 16.67
C SER A 25 -14.06 23.99 15.32
N ILE A 26 -15.36 23.72 15.33
CA ILE A 26 -16.21 23.88 14.14
C ILE A 26 -16.23 25.38 13.82
N GLY A 27 -15.39 25.78 12.88
CA GLY A 27 -15.24 27.14 12.39
C GLY A 27 -15.06 27.07 10.88
N GLU A 28 -16.00 27.68 10.15
CA GLU A 28 -16.14 27.54 8.70
C GLU A 28 -14.89 28.05 7.95
N GLU A 29 -14.17 29.00 8.55
CA GLU A 29 -13.00 29.66 7.98
C GLU A 29 -11.75 28.79 7.78
N GLU A 30 -11.50 27.79 8.64
CA GLU A 30 -10.40 26.85 8.40
C GLU A 30 -10.80 25.76 7.41
N THR A 31 -12.07 25.35 7.42
CA THR A 31 -12.57 24.30 6.51
C THR A 31 -12.53 24.77 5.06
N GLU A 32 -12.88 26.02 4.79
CA GLU A 32 -12.78 26.61 3.45
C GLU A 32 -11.33 26.68 2.97
N LYS A 33 -10.40 26.99 3.87
CA LYS A 33 -8.98 27.09 3.54
C LYS A 33 -8.40 25.72 3.22
N ILE A 34 -8.77 24.69 3.98
CA ILE A 34 -8.34 23.30 3.74
C ILE A 34 -8.96 22.76 2.45
N LEU A 35 -10.24 23.06 2.15
CA LEU A 35 -10.90 22.65 0.91
C LEU A 35 -10.30 23.31 -0.34
N LYS A 36 -9.82 24.56 -0.21
CA LYS A 36 -9.16 25.31 -1.29
C LYS A 36 -7.68 24.95 -1.43
N ASP A 37 -7.09 24.24 -0.47
CA ASP A 37 -5.69 23.85 -0.52
C ASP A 37 -5.46 22.82 -1.64
N SER A 38 -4.75 23.25 -2.69
CA SER A 38 -4.33 22.40 -3.80
C SER A 38 -2.82 22.21 -3.83
N SER A 39 -2.09 22.62 -2.77
CA SER A 39 -0.63 22.54 -2.71
C SER A 39 -0.09 21.12 -2.92
N HIS A 40 -0.83 20.10 -2.50
CA HIS A 40 -0.49 18.69 -2.72
C HIS A 40 -0.35 18.29 -4.20
N LYS A 41 -1.01 19.01 -5.12
CA LYS A 41 -0.93 18.78 -6.58
C LYS A 41 0.27 19.49 -7.22
N GLU A 42 0.79 20.53 -6.58
CA GLU A 42 1.96 21.29 -7.05
C GLU A 42 3.28 20.71 -6.49
N ALA A 43 3.20 19.72 -5.60
CA ALA A 43 4.36 19.04 -5.07
C ALA A 43 5.17 18.37 -6.19
N ALA A 44 6.50 18.55 -6.17
CA ALA A 44 7.41 18.01 -7.17
C ALA A 44 7.28 16.48 -7.32
N ASP A 45 7.10 15.76 -6.22
CA ASP A 45 6.92 14.31 -6.20
C ASP A 45 5.62 13.88 -6.89
N TYR A 46 4.52 14.64 -6.68
CA TYR A 46 3.24 14.38 -7.33
C TYR A 46 3.36 14.61 -8.85
N GLN A 47 3.97 15.72 -9.26
CA GLN A 47 4.19 16.03 -10.69
C GLN A 47 5.10 14.98 -11.35
N ALA A 48 6.16 14.54 -10.67
CA ALA A 48 7.04 13.49 -11.16
C ALA A 48 6.31 12.15 -11.32
N ALA A 49 5.47 11.77 -10.35
CA ALA A 49 4.65 10.56 -10.44
C ALA A 49 3.61 10.66 -11.57
N MET A 50 2.94 11.80 -11.72
CA MET A 50 2.01 12.02 -12.83
C MET A 50 2.72 12.01 -14.19
N ALA A 51 3.95 12.50 -14.28
CA ALA A 51 4.75 12.41 -15.49
C ALA A 51 5.18 10.96 -15.80
N LEU A 52 5.50 10.18 -14.76
CA LEU A 52 5.84 8.77 -14.86
C LEU A 52 4.63 7.95 -15.33
N PHE A 53 3.51 8.02 -14.59
CA PHE A 53 2.35 7.14 -14.79
C PHE A 53 1.25 7.70 -15.71
N GLY A 54 1.20 9.02 -15.94
CA GLY A 54 0.11 9.67 -16.68
C GLY A 54 0.23 9.59 -18.20
N ASN A 55 1.42 9.30 -18.72
CA ASN A 55 1.68 9.25 -20.17
C ASN A 55 1.62 7.84 -20.76
N GLU A 56 1.38 6.82 -19.94
CA GLU A 56 1.35 5.43 -20.37
C GLU A 56 -0.05 4.87 -20.18
N LYS A 57 -0.75 4.64 -21.31
CA LYS A 57 -1.71 3.53 -21.38
C LYS A 57 -1.01 2.33 -20.74
N PRO A 58 -1.65 1.55 -19.86
CA PRO A 58 -0.98 0.50 -19.10
C PRO A 58 -0.52 -0.64 -20.04
N SER A 59 0.57 -0.43 -20.76
CA SER A 59 1.38 -1.50 -21.31
C SER A 59 2.27 -1.94 -20.17
N LEU A 60 1.88 -3.04 -19.55
CA LEU A 60 2.66 -3.85 -18.62
C LEU A 60 4.12 -3.99 -19.11
N LYS A 61 5.02 -3.05 -18.79
CA LYS A 61 6.46 -3.23 -19.05
C LYS A 61 7.34 -2.20 -18.34
N ALA A 62 7.55 -2.42 -17.04
CA ALA A 62 8.77 -2.06 -16.30
C ALA A 62 8.56 -2.61 -14.88
N ASN A 63 9.18 -3.68 -14.39
CA ASN A 63 10.52 -4.19 -14.60
C ASN A 63 10.53 -5.68 -14.25
N ASN A 64 10.97 -6.53 -15.17
CA ASN A 64 11.73 -7.73 -14.84
C ASN A 64 12.43 -8.21 -16.11
N SER A 65 13.74 -8.06 -16.11
CA SER A 65 14.64 -8.74 -17.03
C SER A 65 14.65 -10.21 -16.63
N GLY A 66 13.87 -11.01 -17.36
CA GLY A 66 13.84 -12.47 -17.32
C GLY A 66 12.99 -12.92 -18.51
N GLN A 67 13.60 -13.64 -19.44
CA GLN A 67 13.08 -13.93 -20.77
C GLN A 67 12.96 -15.44 -20.94
N ASP A 68 11.79 -15.98 -20.58
CA ASP A 68 11.34 -17.36 -20.75
C ASP A 68 10.04 -17.45 -19.92
N ASP A 69 8.83 -17.56 -20.48
CA ASP A 69 8.33 -18.64 -21.32
C ASP A 69 7.15 -18.18 -22.20
N GLU A 70 6.96 -18.93 -23.29
CA GLU A 70 5.89 -18.79 -24.26
C GLU A 70 4.47 -18.96 -23.67
N GLN A 71 3.51 -18.35 -24.38
CA GLN A 71 2.13 -18.85 -24.57
C GLN A 71 1.02 -18.33 -23.62
N LEU A 72 0.39 -17.21 -23.97
CA LEU A 72 -0.93 -17.19 -24.62
C LEU A 72 -1.42 -15.74 -24.79
N SER A 73 -1.67 -15.40 -26.05
CA SER A 73 -2.41 -14.23 -26.49
C SER A 73 -3.89 -14.35 -26.12
N ASP A 74 -4.30 -13.71 -25.03
CA ASP A 74 -5.65 -13.13 -24.89
C ASP A 74 -5.58 -12.14 -23.72
N ALA A 75 -6.16 -10.95 -23.86
CA ALA A 75 -6.23 -10.04 -22.72
C ALA A 75 -6.98 -10.77 -21.59
N PRO A 76 -6.43 -10.86 -20.36
CA PRO A 76 -7.09 -11.61 -19.31
C PRO A 76 -8.45 -10.95 -19.05
N ASN A 77 -9.54 -11.66 -19.37
CA ASN A 77 -10.92 -11.25 -19.07
C ASN A 77 -11.24 -11.41 -17.57
N PHE A 78 -10.21 -11.38 -16.72
CA PHE A 78 -10.28 -11.56 -15.29
C PHE A 78 -9.25 -10.68 -14.58
N GLU A 79 -9.60 -10.24 -13.39
CA GLU A 79 -8.79 -9.43 -12.49
C GLU A 79 -8.34 -10.28 -11.29
N TRP A 80 -7.08 -10.13 -10.89
CA TRP A 80 -6.58 -10.75 -9.67
C TRP A 80 -6.98 -9.91 -8.45
N VAL A 81 -7.75 -10.52 -7.55
CA VAL A 81 -8.20 -9.87 -6.31
C VAL A 81 -7.54 -10.55 -5.12
N ALA A 82 -6.76 -9.80 -4.36
CA ALA A 82 -6.21 -10.26 -3.10
C ALA A 82 -7.31 -10.31 -2.02
N HIS A 83 -7.28 -11.35 -1.20
CA HIS A 83 -8.18 -11.51 -0.05
C HIS A 83 -7.42 -11.46 1.28
N THR A 84 -8.16 -11.30 2.39
CA THR A 84 -7.61 -11.22 3.76
C THR A 84 -7.09 -12.55 4.28
N ASP A 85 -7.40 -13.65 3.61
CA ASP A 85 -6.96 -15.02 3.91
C ASP A 85 -5.54 -15.32 3.38
N GLY A 86 -4.91 -14.38 2.67
CA GLY A 86 -3.58 -14.53 2.08
C GLY A 86 -3.58 -15.15 0.68
N TYR A 87 -4.76 -15.45 0.12
CA TYR A 87 -4.92 -15.97 -1.23
C TYR A 87 -5.35 -14.89 -2.21
N HIS A 88 -5.17 -15.20 -3.50
CA HIS A 88 -5.66 -14.41 -4.61
C HIS A 88 -6.70 -15.21 -5.38
N TYR A 89 -7.76 -14.53 -5.81
CA TYR A 89 -8.85 -15.12 -6.56
C TYR A 89 -8.97 -14.42 -7.91
N LYS A 90 -9.31 -15.18 -8.96
CA LYS A 90 -9.62 -14.63 -10.28
C LYS A 90 -11.06 -14.14 -10.29
N LYS A 91 -11.26 -12.84 -10.49
CA LYS A 91 -12.56 -12.20 -10.66
C LYS A 91 -12.83 -12.01 -12.15
N MET A 92 -13.86 -12.64 -12.67
CA MET A 92 -14.26 -12.57 -14.08
C MET A 92 -15.00 -11.25 -14.37
N SER A 93 -15.20 -10.92 -15.65
CA SER A 93 -15.97 -9.73 -16.07
C SER A 93 -17.45 -9.75 -15.71
N ASP A 94 -18.02 -10.93 -15.43
CA ASP A 94 -19.39 -11.07 -14.90
C ASP A 94 -19.48 -10.81 -13.38
N GLY A 95 -18.34 -10.53 -12.73
CA GLY A 95 -18.25 -10.31 -11.29
C GLY A 95 -18.19 -11.60 -10.46
N LYS A 96 -18.20 -12.78 -11.09
CA LYS A 96 -18.01 -14.06 -10.39
C LYS A 96 -16.54 -14.30 -10.10
N PHE A 97 -16.30 -15.09 -9.05
CA PHE A 97 -14.97 -15.53 -8.64
C PHE A 97 -14.78 -17.01 -8.96
N GLU A 98 -13.57 -17.38 -9.38
CA GLU A 98 -13.18 -18.79 -9.37
C GLU A 98 -13.04 -19.27 -7.92
N PRO A 99 -13.54 -20.47 -7.59
CA PRO A 99 -13.41 -21.04 -6.25
C PRO A 99 -11.99 -21.54 -5.94
N THR A 100 -11.11 -21.61 -6.94
CA THR A 100 -9.73 -22.06 -6.79
C THR A 100 -8.88 -20.95 -6.18
N PRO A 101 -8.33 -21.13 -4.97
CA PRO A 101 -7.40 -20.17 -4.38
C PRO A 101 -6.04 -20.22 -5.09
N TYR A 102 -5.37 -19.08 -5.23
CA TYR A 102 -4.00 -18.99 -5.75
C TYR A 102 -3.06 -18.27 -4.77
N VAL A 103 -1.80 -18.68 -4.75
CA VAL A 103 -0.72 -18.03 -3.99
C VAL A 103 0.25 -17.38 -4.95
N LYS A 104 0.74 -16.19 -4.59
CA LYS A 104 1.78 -15.50 -5.34
C LYS A 104 3.15 -15.93 -4.82
N ASN A 105 3.95 -16.57 -5.67
CA ASN A 105 5.32 -16.97 -5.34
C ASN A 105 6.25 -15.75 -5.27
N SER A 106 7.47 -15.97 -4.77
CA SER A 106 8.56 -14.96 -4.79
C SER A 106 8.84 -14.43 -6.20
N ASP A 107 8.61 -15.26 -7.21
CA ASP A 107 8.80 -14.95 -8.63
C ASP A 107 7.64 -14.12 -9.21
N GLY A 108 6.62 -13.82 -8.41
CA GLY A 108 5.45 -13.04 -8.82
C GLY A 108 4.38 -13.82 -9.57
N ASN A 109 4.58 -15.12 -9.81
CA ASN A 109 3.63 -16.02 -10.46
C ASN A 109 2.53 -16.48 -9.49
N TYR A 110 1.31 -16.62 -10.02
CA TYR A 110 0.17 -17.18 -9.28
C TYR A 110 0.06 -18.68 -9.51
N VAL A 111 0.18 -19.47 -8.44
CA VAL A 111 0.08 -20.94 -8.46
C VAL A 111 -1.16 -21.36 -7.68
N PRO A 112 -2.01 -22.27 -8.20
CA PRO A 112 -3.18 -22.74 -7.47
C PRO A 112 -2.74 -23.39 -6.16
N TYR A 113 -3.38 -23.00 -5.06
CA TYR A 113 -3.22 -23.65 -3.78
C TYR A 113 -3.99 -24.97 -3.79
N SER A 114 -3.28 -26.08 -3.63
CA SER A 114 -3.81 -27.45 -3.58
C SER A 114 -3.35 -28.17 -2.33
#